data_AF-A0A7U5XV50-F1
#
_entry.id   AF-A0A7U5XV50-F1
#
_cell.length_a   1.000
_cell.length_b   1.000
_cell.length_c   1.000
_cell.angle_alpha   90.00
_cell.angle_beta   90.00
_cell.angle_gamma   90.00
#
_symmetry.space_group_name_H-M   'P 1'
#
loop_
_entity.id
_entity.type
_entity.pdbx_description
1 polymer ?
#
loop_
_entity_poly.entity_id
_entity_poly.type
_entity_poly.pdbx_seq_one_letter_code
_entity_poly.pdbx_strand_id
1 'polypeptide(L)'
;MSIHITTALEHLGTPPDTASAIGRDLERGDARSLFAELLLRGLWANVIDETQPLDPARSGGPALQRLLDSGADPADLIDLMRETQVDLIYNVAQLIDDPAEVLGLDAPLELSVRLAGTEGNAAPVYSLHASLMELDPSGRHGEPRSLAERQLQQLDESTRAQLMELLAVRKLSAAAALWKKQVGGDLAGALAAVQDLSGQR
;
A
#
# COMPACT_ATOMS: atom_id res chain seq x y z
N MET A 1 -8.97 -29.39 0.86
CA MET A 1 -8.15 -28.31 1.47
C MET A 1 -8.09 -27.09 0.55
N SER A 2 -7.65 -27.25 -0.71
CA SER A 2 -7.55 -26.17 -1.72
C SER A 2 -8.81 -25.29 -1.87
N ILE A 3 -9.99 -25.87 -2.12
CA ILE A 3 -11.25 -25.10 -2.27
C ILE A 3 -11.55 -24.21 -1.05
N HIS A 4 -11.31 -24.70 0.17
CA HIS A 4 -11.54 -23.90 1.39
C HIS A 4 -10.56 -22.74 1.53
N ILE A 5 -9.31 -22.91 1.07
CA ILE A 5 -8.29 -21.86 1.12
C ILE A 5 -8.57 -20.79 0.06
N THR A 6 -8.91 -21.17 -1.17
CA THR A 6 -9.29 -20.21 -2.23
C THR A 6 -10.44 -19.32 -1.78
N THR A 7 -11.52 -19.91 -1.27
CA THR A 7 -12.65 -19.14 -0.73
C THR A 7 -12.25 -18.26 0.45
N ALA A 8 -11.36 -18.72 1.35
CA ALA A 8 -10.89 -17.89 2.46
C ALA A 8 -10.07 -16.68 1.98
N LEU A 9 -9.20 -16.86 0.99
CA LEU A 9 -8.39 -15.79 0.40
C LEU A 9 -9.26 -14.75 -0.31
N GLU A 10 -10.27 -15.18 -1.06
CA GLU A 10 -11.24 -14.26 -1.70
C GLU A 10 -12.00 -13.42 -0.66
N HIS A 11 -12.42 -14.01 0.46
CA HIS A 11 -13.04 -13.24 1.56
C HIS A 11 -12.07 -12.27 2.22
N LEU A 12 -10.76 -12.52 2.14
CA LEU A 12 -9.71 -11.60 2.56
C LEU A 12 -9.39 -10.56 1.46
N GLY A 13 -10.08 -10.56 0.32
CA GLY A 13 -9.89 -9.58 -0.75
C GLY A 13 -8.78 -9.93 -1.74
N THR A 14 -8.20 -11.13 -1.67
CA THR A 14 -7.27 -11.63 -2.71
C THR A 14 -8.04 -11.79 -4.04
N PRO A 15 -7.53 -11.31 -5.18
CA PRO A 15 -8.20 -11.46 -6.48
C PRO A 15 -8.48 -12.93 -6.81
N PRO A 16 -9.66 -13.28 -7.39
CA PRO A 16 -10.04 -14.68 -7.63
C PRO A 16 -9.02 -15.50 -8.43
N ASP A 17 -8.38 -14.88 -9.42
CA ASP A 17 -7.34 -15.54 -10.24
C ASP A 17 -6.11 -15.90 -9.40
N THR A 18 -5.72 -15.00 -8.49
CA THR A 18 -4.59 -15.17 -7.57
C THR A 18 -4.92 -16.23 -6.51
N ALA A 19 -6.10 -16.15 -5.88
CA ALA A 19 -6.57 -17.14 -4.91
C ALA A 19 -6.68 -18.55 -5.52
N SER A 20 -7.09 -18.64 -6.79
CA SER A 20 -7.14 -19.88 -7.56
C SER A 20 -5.75 -20.41 -7.90
N ALA A 21 -4.79 -19.53 -8.23
CA ALA A 21 -3.40 -19.91 -8.47
C ALA A 21 -2.75 -20.49 -7.20
N ILE A 22 -2.92 -19.81 -6.07
CA ILE A 22 -2.45 -20.28 -4.76
C ILE A 22 -3.06 -21.65 -4.42
N GLY A 23 -4.36 -21.86 -4.66
CA GLY A 23 -5.01 -23.16 -4.45
C GLY A 23 -4.35 -24.29 -5.24
N ARG A 24 -4.01 -24.06 -6.51
CA ARG A 24 -3.31 -25.04 -7.37
C ARG A 24 -1.90 -25.34 -6.91
N ASP A 25 -1.17 -24.34 -6.39
CA ASP A 25 0.19 -24.55 -5.87
C ASP A 25 0.16 -25.42 -4.61
N LEU A 26 -0.81 -25.18 -3.72
CA LEU A 26 -1.01 -25.99 -2.52
C LEU A 26 -1.39 -27.44 -2.83
N GLU A 27 -2.15 -27.69 -3.91
CA GLU A 27 -2.44 -29.06 -4.39
C GLU A 27 -1.19 -29.80 -4.84
N ARG A 28 -0.15 -29.06 -5.29
CA ARG A 28 1.16 -29.60 -5.65
C ARG A 28 2.12 -29.67 -4.46
N GLY A 29 1.67 -29.28 -3.27
CA GLY A 29 2.49 -29.22 -2.06
C GLY A 29 3.42 -28.00 -1.99
N ASP A 30 3.21 -27.00 -2.85
CA ASP A 30 3.98 -25.75 -2.85
C ASP A 30 3.26 -24.69 -2.00
N ALA A 31 3.93 -24.23 -0.94
CA ALA A 31 3.40 -23.25 0.01
C ALA A 31 3.86 -21.81 -0.26
N ARG A 32 4.72 -21.57 -1.26
CA ARG A 32 5.37 -20.27 -1.46
C ARG A 32 4.38 -19.16 -1.76
N SER A 33 3.44 -19.40 -2.67
CA SER A 33 2.45 -18.40 -3.06
C SER A 33 1.47 -18.07 -1.94
N LEU A 34 1.06 -19.07 -1.13
CA LEU A 34 0.27 -18.81 0.08
C LEU A 34 1.06 -18.03 1.13
N PHE A 35 2.32 -18.39 1.37
CA PHE A 35 3.18 -17.69 2.32
C PHE A 35 3.36 -16.23 1.92
N ALA A 36 3.69 -15.97 0.65
CA ALA A 36 3.85 -14.62 0.12
C ALA A 36 2.58 -13.80 0.29
N GLU A 37 1.41 -14.31 -0.12
CA GLU A 37 0.13 -13.63 0.02
C GLU A 37 -0.16 -13.24 1.49
N LEU A 38 -0.03 -14.19 2.41
CA LEU A 38 -0.32 -13.94 3.82
C LEU A 38 0.66 -12.96 4.46
N LEU A 39 1.96 -13.09 4.14
CA LEU A 39 3.00 -12.23 4.67
C LEU A 39 2.83 -10.80 4.16
N LEU A 40 2.73 -10.60 2.84
CA LEU A 40 2.63 -9.27 2.24
C LEU A 40 1.35 -8.55 2.68
N ARG A 41 0.23 -9.26 2.74
CA ARG A 41 -1.03 -8.72 3.28
C ARG A 41 -0.90 -8.35 4.76
N GLY A 42 -0.21 -9.19 5.54
CA GLY A 42 0.08 -8.91 6.94
C GLY A 42 0.96 -7.68 7.12
N LEU A 43 2.01 -7.52 6.31
CA LEU A 43 2.88 -6.35 6.32
C LEU A 43 2.09 -5.06 6.02
N TRP A 44 1.29 -5.06 4.95
CA TRP A 44 0.45 -3.90 4.61
C TRP A 44 -0.60 -3.57 5.66
N ALA A 45 -1.13 -4.56 6.37
CA ALA A 45 -2.07 -4.33 7.48
C ALA A 45 -1.45 -3.61 8.68
N ASN A 46 -0.11 -3.51 8.76
CA ASN A 46 0.60 -2.73 9.78
C ASN A 46 0.87 -1.29 9.36
N VAL A 47 0.66 -0.95 8.08
CA VAL A 47 0.80 0.42 7.59
C VAL A 47 -0.46 1.21 7.90
N ILE A 48 -0.30 2.47 8.29
CA ILE A 48 -1.40 3.36 8.61
C ILE A 48 -2.39 3.48 7.45
N ASP A 49 -3.67 3.33 7.75
CA ASP A 49 -4.76 3.58 6.81
C ASP A 49 -5.03 5.08 6.73
N GLU A 50 -4.49 5.71 5.68
CA GLU A 50 -4.60 7.14 5.44
C GLU A 50 -6.03 7.61 5.13
N THR A 51 -6.96 6.68 4.88
CA THR A 51 -8.38 7.00 4.64
C THR A 51 -9.13 7.22 5.95
N GLN A 52 -8.56 6.81 7.07
CA GLN A 52 -9.15 6.99 8.40
C GLN A 52 -8.56 8.24 9.09
N PRO A 53 -9.36 8.92 9.93
CA PRO A 53 -8.85 9.99 10.78
C PRO A 53 -7.72 9.48 11.68
N LEU A 54 -6.70 10.33 11.86
CA LEU A 54 -5.59 10.02 12.76
C LEU A 54 -6.10 9.90 14.20
N ASP A 55 -5.97 8.71 14.78
CA ASP A 55 -6.36 8.42 16.17
C ASP A 55 -5.12 8.22 17.04
N PRO A 56 -4.81 9.17 17.94
CA PRO A 56 -3.68 9.04 18.85
C PRO A 56 -3.70 7.76 19.70
N ALA A 57 -4.88 7.27 20.10
CA ALA A 57 -4.98 6.07 20.93
C ALA A 57 -4.47 4.80 20.21
N ARG A 58 -4.55 4.77 18.88
CA ARG A 58 -4.13 3.64 18.05
C ARG A 58 -2.74 3.82 17.42
N SER A 59 -2.35 5.06 17.14
CA SER A 59 -1.23 5.36 16.23
C SER A 59 0.05 5.84 16.90
N GLY A 60 0.00 6.39 18.12
CA GLY A 60 1.22 6.93 18.76
C GLY A 60 1.08 7.39 20.22
N GLY A 61 -0.08 7.16 20.81
CA GLY A 61 -0.38 7.43 22.21
C GLY A 61 -0.16 8.90 22.61
N PRO A 62 0.29 9.15 23.86
CA PRO A 62 0.47 10.50 24.37
C PRO A 62 1.48 11.37 23.61
N ALA A 63 2.45 10.77 22.93
CA ALA A 63 3.44 11.53 22.14
C ALA A 63 2.78 12.17 20.92
N LEU A 64 1.97 11.39 20.19
CA LEU A 64 1.22 11.88 19.05
C LEU A 64 0.21 12.96 19.46
N GLN A 65 -0.48 12.79 20.59
CA GLN A 65 -1.38 13.82 21.12
C GLN A 65 -0.65 15.15 21.36
N ARG A 66 0.54 15.13 21.96
CA ARG A 66 1.31 16.37 22.20
C ARG A 66 1.72 17.08 20.91
N LEU A 67 2.00 16.34 19.83
CA LEU A 67 2.31 16.93 18.53
C LEU A 67 1.09 17.64 17.95
N LEU A 68 -0.08 17.00 18.02
CA LEU A 68 -1.35 17.59 17.59
C LEU A 68 -1.71 18.84 18.42
N ASP A 69 -1.57 18.76 19.74
CA ASP A 69 -1.82 19.89 20.66
C ASP A 69 -0.86 21.06 20.40
N SER A 70 0.32 20.79 19.85
CA SER A 70 1.31 21.81 19.45
C SER A 70 1.02 22.41 18.07
N GLY A 71 -0.02 21.95 17.37
CA GLY A 71 -0.43 22.46 16.06
C GLY A 71 0.22 21.76 14.87
N ALA A 72 0.79 20.56 15.03
CA ALA A 72 1.24 19.76 13.89
C ALA A 72 0.04 19.37 13.00
N ASP A 73 0.22 19.42 11.68
CA ASP A 73 -0.80 19.00 10.73
C ASP A 73 -0.98 17.46 10.81
N PRO A 74 -2.19 16.94 11.09
CA PRO A 74 -2.45 15.50 11.07
C PRO A 74 -2.08 14.81 9.75
N ALA A 75 -2.22 15.49 8.61
CA ALA A 75 -1.89 14.92 7.31
C ALA A 75 -0.38 14.69 7.16
N ASP A 76 0.44 15.65 7.62
CA ASP A 76 1.89 15.50 7.62
C ASP A 76 2.34 14.35 8.53
N LEU A 77 1.69 14.19 9.68
CA LEU A 77 1.98 13.09 10.61
C LEU A 77 1.60 11.73 10.02
N ILE A 78 0.44 11.63 9.34
CA ILE A 78 0.04 10.39 8.63
C ILE A 78 1.09 10.04 7.58
N ASP A 79 1.52 11.01 6.77
CA ASP A 79 2.45 10.74 5.67
C ASP A 79 3.84 10.34 6.19
N LEU A 80 4.33 11.02 7.22
CA LEU A 80 5.59 10.64 7.89
C LEU A 80 5.51 9.21 8.45
N MET A 81 4.41 8.87 9.12
CA MET A 81 4.19 7.53 9.66
C MET A 81 4.14 6.49 8.53
N ARG A 82 3.41 6.77 7.45
CA ARG A 82 3.31 5.87 6.31
C ARG A 82 4.67 5.65 5.67
N GLU A 83 5.41 6.71 5.35
CA GLU A 83 6.74 6.62 4.71
C GLU A 83 7.67 5.74 5.55
N THR A 84 7.73 6.00 6.86
CA THR A 84 8.54 5.21 7.80
C THR A 84 8.10 3.74 7.86
N GLN A 85 6.79 3.47 7.82
CA GLN A 85 6.24 2.11 7.88
C GLN A 85 6.45 1.35 6.56
N VAL A 86 6.30 2.01 5.41
CA VAL A 86 6.55 1.45 4.08
C VAL A 86 8.02 1.05 3.97
N ASP A 87 8.94 1.94 4.34
CA ASP A 87 10.38 1.64 4.36
C ASP A 87 10.68 0.45 5.28
N LEU A 88 10.05 0.40 6.46
CA LEU A 88 10.21 -0.72 7.38
C LEU A 88 9.77 -2.04 6.75
N ILE A 89 8.56 -2.11 6.18
CA ILE A 89 8.06 -3.36 5.60
C ILE A 89 8.82 -3.76 4.33
N TYR A 90 9.32 -2.79 3.57
CA TYR A 90 10.20 -3.02 2.42
C TYR A 90 11.50 -3.68 2.86
N ASN A 91 12.16 -3.13 3.88
CA ASN A 91 13.40 -3.69 4.43
C ASN A 91 13.19 -5.09 5.03
N VAL A 92 12.04 -5.34 5.66
CA VAL A 92 11.68 -6.68 6.15
C VAL A 92 11.53 -7.67 4.99
N ALA A 93 10.84 -7.28 3.91
CA ALA A 93 10.68 -8.15 2.74
C ALA A 93 12.03 -8.42 2.05
N GLN A 94 12.89 -7.40 1.94
CA GLN A 94 14.24 -7.53 1.38
C GLN A 94 15.12 -8.46 2.22
N LEU A 95 15.07 -8.35 3.56
CA LEU A 95 15.79 -9.25 4.47
C LEU A 95 15.38 -10.73 4.28
N ILE A 96 14.13 -11.00 3.93
CA ILE A 96 13.66 -12.37 3.71
C ILE A 96 14.11 -12.88 2.34
N ASP A 97 14.10 -12.01 1.31
CA ASP A 97 14.51 -12.38 -0.04
C ASP A 97 16.03 -12.59 -0.17
N ASP A 98 16.84 -11.74 0.45
CA ASP A 98 18.31 -11.87 0.45
C ASP A 98 18.89 -11.63 1.85
N PRO A 99 18.79 -12.63 2.75
CA PRO A 99 19.31 -12.49 4.11
C PRO A 99 20.84 -12.44 4.13
N ALA A 100 21.54 -13.01 3.14
CA ALA A 100 23.00 -12.99 3.09
C ALA A 100 23.52 -11.57 2.80
N GLU A 101 22.94 -10.87 1.82
CA GLU A 101 23.28 -9.50 1.48
C GLU A 101 23.02 -8.57 2.68
N VAL A 102 21.83 -8.64 3.28
CA VAL A 102 21.44 -7.75 4.39
C VAL A 102 22.28 -7.99 5.66
N LEU A 103 22.69 -9.24 5.92
CA LEU A 103 23.53 -9.58 7.07
C LEU A 103 25.04 -9.45 6.79
N GLY A 104 25.44 -9.15 5.55
CA GLY A 104 26.84 -9.07 5.15
C GLY A 104 27.58 -10.40 5.26
N LEU A 105 26.91 -11.50 4.93
CA LEU A 105 27.49 -12.85 4.98
C LEU A 105 28.19 -13.17 3.66
N ASP A 106 29.41 -13.70 3.75
CA ASP A 106 30.19 -14.14 2.58
C ASP A 106 29.65 -15.44 1.92
N ALA A 107 28.71 -16.12 2.58
CA ALA A 107 28.11 -17.37 2.11
C ALA A 107 26.63 -17.19 1.78
N PRO A 108 26.11 -17.87 0.74
CA PRO A 108 24.70 -17.79 0.39
C PRO A 108 23.84 -18.35 1.53
N LEU A 109 22.79 -17.63 1.87
CA LEU A 109 21.78 -18.01 2.85
C LEU A 109 20.42 -17.91 2.17
N GLU A 110 19.67 -19.00 2.16
CA GLU A 110 18.36 -19.08 1.51
C GLU A 110 17.31 -19.51 2.51
N LEU A 111 16.16 -18.81 2.52
CA LEU A 111 14.99 -19.21 3.30
C LEU A 111 14.05 -20.01 2.42
N SER A 112 13.62 -21.16 2.92
CA SER A 112 12.65 -22.02 2.23
C SER A 112 11.41 -22.23 3.08
N VAL A 113 10.25 -22.33 2.42
CA VAL A 113 8.97 -22.62 3.05
C VAL A 113 8.45 -23.98 2.60
N ARG A 114 7.73 -24.65 3.50
CA ARG A 114 7.04 -25.92 3.22
C ARG A 114 5.71 -25.96 3.95
N LEU A 115 4.73 -26.66 3.37
CA LEU A 115 3.49 -26.96 4.07
C LEU A 115 3.76 -28.09 5.07
N ALA A 116 3.54 -27.83 6.36
CA ALA A 116 3.71 -28.85 7.38
C ALA A 116 2.68 -29.99 7.18
N GLY A 117 3.11 -31.24 7.41
CA GLY A 117 2.23 -32.41 7.30
C GLY A 117 1.94 -32.87 5.87
N THR A 118 2.66 -32.36 4.87
CA THR A 118 2.64 -32.88 3.50
C THR A 118 4.01 -33.44 3.11
N GLU A 119 4.03 -34.31 2.10
CA GLU A 119 5.24 -34.80 1.44
C GLU A 119 5.87 -33.73 0.51
N GLY A 120 5.44 -32.48 0.60
CA GLY A 120 5.92 -31.39 -0.23
C GLY A 120 7.36 -31.01 0.11
N ASN A 121 8.15 -30.73 -0.92
CA ASN A 121 9.51 -30.23 -0.75
C ASN A 121 9.50 -28.78 -0.24
N ALA A 122 10.46 -28.45 0.61
CA ALA A 122 10.76 -27.06 0.91
C ALA A 122 11.22 -26.36 -0.38
N ALA A 123 10.71 -25.17 -0.61
CA ALA A 123 11.03 -24.39 -1.79
C ALA A 123 11.44 -22.96 -1.38
N PRO A 124 12.39 -22.35 -2.11
CA PRO A 124 12.91 -21.02 -1.78
C PRO A 124 11.81 -19.97 -1.80
N VAL A 125 11.84 -19.10 -0.79
CA VAL A 125 11.12 -17.82 -0.83
C VAL A 125 11.86 -16.91 -1.80
N TYR A 126 11.15 -16.22 -2.68
CA TYR A 126 11.74 -15.19 -3.52
C TYR A 126 10.72 -14.12 -3.89
N SER A 127 11.24 -12.94 -4.18
CA SER A 127 10.53 -11.81 -4.77
C SER A 127 9.43 -11.18 -3.90
N LEU A 128 9.52 -11.31 -2.58
CA LEU A 128 8.62 -10.62 -1.65
C LEU A 128 8.73 -9.09 -1.75
N HIS A 129 9.94 -8.53 -1.76
CA HIS A 129 10.13 -7.08 -1.80
C HIS A 129 9.62 -6.47 -3.10
N ALA A 130 9.80 -7.18 -4.22
CA ALA A 130 9.29 -6.76 -5.52
C ALA A 130 7.75 -6.76 -5.54
N SER A 131 7.12 -7.84 -5.07
CA SER A 131 5.66 -7.95 -5.00
C SER A 131 5.03 -7.05 -3.95
N LEU A 132 5.77 -6.66 -2.90
CA LEU A 132 5.27 -5.79 -1.84
C LEU A 132 4.72 -4.48 -2.41
N MET A 133 5.50 -3.83 -3.29
CA MET A 133 5.13 -2.52 -3.86
C MET A 133 3.96 -2.62 -4.83
N GLU A 134 3.75 -3.77 -5.48
CA GLU A 134 2.59 -4.01 -6.35
C GLU A 134 1.29 -4.15 -5.55
N LEU A 135 1.39 -4.61 -4.30
CA LEU A 135 0.26 -4.81 -3.39
C LEU A 135 -0.05 -3.60 -2.51
N ASP A 136 0.60 -2.46 -2.75
CA ASP A 136 0.29 -1.22 -2.05
C ASP A 136 -1.21 -0.86 -2.21
N PRO A 137 -2.00 -0.85 -1.13
CA PRO A 137 -3.43 -0.55 -1.20
C PRO A 137 -3.73 0.85 -1.76
N SER A 138 -2.78 1.79 -1.65
CA SER A 138 -2.96 3.13 -2.19
C SER A 138 -2.65 3.21 -3.69
N GLY A 139 -2.09 2.16 -4.29
CA GLY A 139 -1.66 2.12 -5.69
C GLY A 139 -0.50 3.06 -6.01
N ARG A 140 0.21 3.57 -4.99
CA ARG A 140 1.33 4.51 -5.16
C ARG A 140 2.68 3.83 -5.11
N HIS A 141 2.71 2.51 -4.99
CA HIS A 141 3.95 1.74 -4.90
C HIS A 141 4.86 2.24 -3.78
N GLY A 142 4.27 2.51 -2.62
CA GLY A 142 4.99 3.02 -1.44
C GLY A 142 5.28 4.51 -1.45
N GLU A 143 5.04 5.23 -2.55
CA GLU A 143 5.26 6.67 -2.62
C GLU A 143 4.30 7.44 -1.68
N PRO A 144 4.78 8.55 -1.08
CA PRO A 144 3.94 9.42 -0.28
C PRO A 144 2.87 10.09 -1.14
N ARG A 145 1.79 10.56 -0.49
CA ARG A 145 0.77 11.35 -1.17
C ARG A 145 1.36 12.64 -1.70
N SER A 146 0.96 13.05 -2.90
CA SER A 146 1.26 14.39 -3.40
C SER A 146 0.45 15.45 -2.66
N LEU A 147 0.90 16.72 -2.74
CA LEU A 147 0.13 17.84 -2.19
C LEU A 147 -1.28 17.92 -2.79
N ALA A 148 -1.42 17.61 -4.09
CA ALA A 148 -2.71 17.60 -4.76
C ALA A 148 -3.61 16.48 -4.20
N GLU A 149 -3.08 15.28 -3.97
CA GLU A 149 -3.85 14.20 -3.35
C GLU A 149 -4.33 14.56 -1.94
N ARG A 150 -3.47 15.20 -1.14
CA ARG A 150 -3.85 15.71 0.19
C ARG A 150 -4.98 16.73 0.11
N GLN A 151 -4.85 17.71 -0.77
CA GLN A 151 -5.86 18.77 -0.94
C GLN A 151 -7.18 18.20 -1.46
N LEU A 152 -7.14 17.21 -2.36
CA LEU A 152 -8.31 16.50 -2.85
C LEU A 152 -9.09 15.82 -1.72
N GLN A 153 -8.39 15.21 -0.76
CA GLN A 153 -9.00 14.53 0.38
C GLN A 153 -9.62 15.49 1.42
N GLN A 154 -9.21 16.76 1.40
CA GLN A 154 -9.81 17.81 2.25
C GLN A 154 -11.07 18.42 1.63
N LEU A 155 -11.31 18.22 0.33
CA LEU A 155 -12.53 18.67 -0.33
C LEU A 155 -13.74 17.90 0.20
N ASP A 156 -14.90 18.57 0.24
CA ASP A 156 -16.17 17.90 0.52
C ASP A 156 -16.47 16.82 -0.52
N GLU A 157 -17.26 15.83 -0.12
CA GLU A 157 -17.56 14.65 -0.93
C GLU A 157 -18.16 15.02 -2.29
N SER A 158 -19.02 16.04 -2.35
CA SER A 158 -19.69 16.44 -3.60
C SER A 158 -18.70 17.06 -4.59
N THR A 159 -17.83 17.95 -4.11
CA THR A 159 -16.78 18.57 -4.92
C THR A 159 -15.78 17.52 -5.40
N ARG A 160 -15.38 16.61 -4.50
CA ARG A 160 -14.45 15.52 -4.84
C ARG A 160 -15.03 14.61 -5.92
N ALA A 161 -16.29 14.20 -5.78
CA ALA A 161 -16.98 13.37 -6.78
C ALA A 161 -17.04 14.07 -8.14
N GLN A 162 -17.38 15.37 -8.16
CA GLN A 162 -17.40 16.16 -9.38
C GLN A 162 -16.01 16.26 -10.04
N LEU A 163 -14.96 16.45 -9.24
CA LEU A 163 -13.59 16.50 -9.76
C LEU A 163 -13.17 15.15 -10.35
N MET A 164 -13.48 14.05 -9.66
CA MET A 164 -13.20 12.69 -10.15
C MET A 164 -13.94 12.37 -11.45
N GLU A 165 -15.19 12.82 -11.60
CA GLU A 165 -15.94 12.68 -12.86
C GLU A 165 -15.24 13.42 -14.01
N LEU A 166 -14.79 14.66 -13.78
CA LEU A 166 -14.07 15.45 -14.79
C LEU A 166 -12.73 14.82 -15.17
N LEU A 167 -12.00 14.27 -14.19
CA LEU A 167 -10.74 13.54 -14.40
C LEU A 167 -10.98 12.28 -15.24
N ALA A 168 -12.03 11.50 -14.91
CA ALA A 168 -12.38 10.28 -15.64
C ALA A 168 -12.68 10.54 -17.12
N VAL A 169 -13.35 11.65 -17.45
CA VAL A 169 -13.61 12.06 -18.84
C VAL A 169 -12.53 12.97 -19.44
N ARG A 170 -11.37 13.10 -18.78
CA ARG A 170 -10.21 13.90 -19.20
C ARG A 170 -10.51 15.37 -19.50
N LYS A 171 -11.49 15.97 -18.81
CA LYS A 171 -11.83 17.40 -18.92
C LYS A 171 -10.92 18.26 -18.02
N LEU A 172 -9.62 18.22 -18.28
CA LEU A 172 -8.59 18.82 -17.42
C LEU A 172 -8.78 20.32 -17.19
N SER A 173 -9.17 21.10 -18.23
CA SER A 173 -9.40 22.54 -18.06
C SER A 173 -10.59 22.86 -17.15
N ALA A 174 -11.65 22.06 -17.21
CA ALA A 174 -12.81 22.22 -16.32
C ALA A 174 -12.48 21.78 -14.89
N ALA A 175 -11.71 20.70 -14.74
CA ALA A 175 -11.20 20.25 -13.45
C ALA A 175 -10.27 21.31 -12.83
N ALA A 176 -9.38 21.93 -13.60
CA ALA A 176 -8.49 23.00 -13.13
C ALA A 176 -9.27 24.25 -12.69
N ALA A 177 -10.34 24.61 -13.41
CA ALA A 177 -11.22 25.71 -13.00
C ALA A 177 -11.96 25.41 -11.69
N LEU A 178 -12.46 24.17 -11.53
CA LEU A 178 -13.07 23.72 -10.28
C LEU A 178 -12.04 23.68 -9.13
N TRP A 179 -10.85 23.15 -9.38
CA TRP A 179 -9.74 23.10 -8.43
C TRP A 179 -9.39 24.50 -7.92
N LYS A 180 -9.12 25.44 -8.82
CA LYS A 180 -8.81 26.83 -8.47
C LYS A 180 -9.91 27.46 -7.62
N LYS A 181 -11.18 27.16 -7.89
CA LYS A 181 -12.31 27.71 -7.13
C LYS A 181 -12.31 27.20 -5.68
N GLN A 182 -11.92 25.95 -5.46
CA GLN A 182 -12.06 25.27 -4.18
C GLN A 182 -10.78 25.33 -3.33
N VAL A 183 -9.63 25.16 -3.97
CA VAL A 183 -8.30 25.13 -3.33
C VAL A 183 -7.59 26.48 -3.42
N GLY A 184 -7.86 27.28 -4.46
CA GLY A 184 -7.21 28.56 -4.71
C GLY A 184 -6.01 28.48 -5.65
N GLY A 185 -5.17 29.52 -5.64
CA GLY A 185 -3.99 29.64 -6.50
C GLY A 185 -4.24 30.22 -7.89
N ASP A 186 -3.21 30.20 -8.74
CA ASP A 186 -3.34 30.56 -10.15
C ASP A 186 -3.81 29.36 -10.99
N LEU A 187 -4.20 29.64 -12.24
CA LEU A 187 -4.73 28.61 -13.13
C LEU A 187 -3.66 27.60 -13.57
N ALA A 188 -2.39 28.00 -13.63
CA ALA A 188 -1.30 27.13 -14.05
C ALA A 188 -0.99 26.09 -12.96
N GLY A 189 -0.93 26.51 -11.70
CA GLY A 189 -0.78 25.62 -10.55
C GLY A 189 -1.99 24.69 -10.38
N ALA A 190 -3.21 25.21 -10.58
CA ALA A 190 -4.41 24.37 -10.56
C ALA A 190 -4.41 23.31 -11.67
N LEU A 191 -3.93 23.65 -12.87
CA LEU A 191 -3.77 22.68 -13.95
C LEU A 191 -2.71 21.64 -13.63
N ALA A 192 -1.56 22.05 -13.09
CA ALA A 192 -0.50 21.14 -12.68
C ALA A 192 -0.97 20.14 -11.60
N ALA A 193 -1.71 20.60 -10.59
CA ALA A 193 -2.29 19.74 -9.56
C ALA A 193 -3.25 18.70 -10.16
N VAL A 194 -4.12 19.12 -11.08
CA VAL A 194 -5.07 18.23 -11.77
C VAL A 194 -4.36 17.23 -12.69
N GLN A 195 -3.25 17.62 -13.32
CA GLN A 195 -2.43 16.71 -14.13
C GLN A 195 -1.77 15.63 -13.28
N ASP A 196 -1.18 16.01 -12.14
CA ASP A 196 -0.60 15.07 -11.17
C ASP A 196 -1.65 14.06 -10.68
N LEU A 197 -2.85 14.53 -10.30
CA LEU A 197 -3.97 13.66 -9.90
C LEU A 197 -4.45 12.70 -11.00
N SER A 198 -4.23 13.04 -12.27
CA SER A 198 -4.63 12.20 -13.40
C SER A 198 -3.59 11.12 -13.75
N GLY A 199 -2.47 11.07 -13.03
CA GLY A 199 -1.32 10.22 -13.37
C GLY A 199 -0.59 10.66 -14.64
N GLN A 200 -0.86 11.87 -15.13
CA GLN A 200 -0.17 12.48 -16.27
C GLN A 200 0.96 13.37 -15.72
N ARG A 201 2.11 12.76 -15.45
CA ARG A 201 3.37 13.49 -15.33
C ARG A 201 4.00 13.69 -16.71
#